data_AF-A0A7S3VZC7-F1
#
_entry.id   AF-A0A7S3VZC7-F1
#
_cell.length_a   1.000
_cell.length_b   1.000
_cell.length_c   1.000
_cell.angle_alpha   90.00
_cell.angle_beta   90.00
_cell.angle_gamma   90.00
#
_symmetry.space_group_name_H-M   'P 1'
#
loop_
_entity.id
_entity.type
_entity.pdbx_description
1 polymer ?
#
loop_
_entity_poly.entity_id
_entity_poly.type
_entity_poly.pdbx_seq_one_letter_code
_entity_poly.pdbx_strand_id
1 'polypeptide(L)'
;RCFQKNSTFATCKGSCAPGPDLYNNDASEWSCKAYGMHTPGGIQDPWKEGKEVAKWVDHHCAAADSKDCSKSKCCKDVGRQCYKKDDSWAACMTSCTKGKNPNDNNETWSCDELGPRTHRAWGSPSLFCLSVIQPFG
;
A
#
# COMPACT_ATOMS: atom_id res chain seq x y z
N ARG A 1 -11.34 6.80 10.96
CA ARG A 1 -12.55 7.36 10.30
C ARG A 1 -13.17 6.29 9.40
N CYS A 2 -14.44 6.38 8.98
CA CYS A 2 -15.03 5.36 8.09
C CYS A 2 -14.94 5.79 6.62
N PHE A 3 -14.68 4.82 5.75
CA PHE A 3 -14.40 5.03 4.34
C PHE A 3 -15.27 4.13 3.48
N GLN A 4 -15.80 4.71 2.41
CA GLN A 4 -16.64 4.00 1.45
C GLN A 4 -15.81 3.12 0.52
N LYS A 5 -16.25 1.87 0.34
CA LYS A 5 -15.81 1.02 -0.78
C LYS A 5 -16.73 1.23 -1.98
N ASN A 6 -18.04 1.07 -1.76
CA ASN A 6 -19.10 1.23 -2.78
C ASN A 6 -20.40 1.76 -2.12
N SER A 7 -21.49 1.85 -2.87
CA SER A 7 -22.78 2.40 -2.37
C SER A 7 -23.38 1.63 -1.20
N THR A 8 -23.03 0.35 -1.01
CA THR A 8 -23.60 -0.53 0.02
C THR A 8 -22.62 -0.90 1.12
N PHE A 9 -21.33 -0.65 0.95
CA PHE A 9 -20.29 -1.09 1.87
C PHE A 9 -19.33 0.06 2.23
N ALA A 10 -19.22 0.33 3.52
CA ALA A 10 -18.23 1.21 4.12
C ALA A 10 -17.66 0.53 5.36
N THR A 11 -16.38 0.79 5.66
CA THR A 11 -15.75 0.25 6.87
C THR A 11 -14.84 1.28 7.51
N CYS A 12 -14.58 1.13 8.80
CA CYS A 12 -13.71 2.03 9.54
C CYS A 12 -12.26 1.58 9.39
N LYS A 13 -11.41 2.51 8.92
CA LYS A 13 -9.98 2.30 8.69
C LYS A 13 -9.19 3.49 9.24
N GLY A 14 -7.92 3.26 9.57
CA GLY A 14 -6.99 4.33 9.88
C GLY A 14 -6.70 5.25 8.71
N SER A 15 -6.49 4.65 7.54
CA SER A 15 -6.18 5.36 6.31
C SER A 15 -6.85 4.70 5.10
N CYS A 16 -7.23 5.52 4.13
CA CYS A 16 -7.71 5.07 2.83
C CYS A 16 -6.83 5.70 1.76
N ALA A 17 -6.08 4.86 1.06
CA ALA A 17 -5.38 5.25 -0.15
C ALA A 17 -6.27 4.92 -1.34
N PRO A 18 -6.28 5.75 -2.40
CA PRO A 18 -6.89 5.37 -3.66
C PRO A 18 -6.30 4.04 -4.17
N GLY A 19 -7.05 3.33 -5.01
CA GLY A 19 -6.66 2.00 -5.51
C GLY A 19 -7.29 0.83 -4.76
N PRO A 20 -6.86 -0.40 -5.07
CA PRO A 20 -7.43 -1.62 -4.50
C PRO A 20 -6.90 -1.90 -3.09
N ASP A 21 -7.71 -2.56 -2.27
CA ASP A 21 -7.28 -3.02 -0.94
C ASP A 21 -6.58 -4.37 -1.04
N LEU A 22 -5.26 -4.36 -0.87
CA LEU A 22 -4.38 -5.53 -1.00
C LEU A 22 -4.74 -6.68 -0.07
N TYR A 23 -5.50 -6.43 1.00
CA TYR A 23 -5.85 -7.42 2.01
C TYR A 23 -7.26 -7.98 1.81
N ASN A 24 -8.03 -7.46 0.85
CA ASN A 24 -9.33 -8.01 0.52
C ASN A 24 -9.21 -9.15 -0.50
N ASN A 25 -10.20 -10.04 -0.56
CA ASN A 25 -10.20 -11.17 -1.50
C ASN A 25 -10.27 -10.73 -2.97
N ASP A 26 -10.65 -9.48 -3.23
CA ASP A 26 -10.86 -8.93 -4.56
C ASP A 26 -10.11 -7.61 -4.75
N ALA A 27 -9.69 -7.35 -6.00
CA ALA A 27 -9.00 -6.13 -6.43
C ALA A 27 -9.91 -4.90 -6.57
N SER A 28 -11.06 -4.86 -5.86
CA SER A 28 -12.01 -3.76 -6.02
C SER A 28 -11.41 -2.44 -5.51
N GLU A 29 -11.51 -1.40 -6.34
CA GLU A 29 -11.08 -0.04 -5.99
C GLU A 29 -11.97 0.56 -4.88
N TRP A 30 -11.35 1.35 -4.01
CA TRP A 30 -12.05 2.10 -2.97
C TRP A 30 -12.25 3.54 -3.41
N SER A 31 -13.48 4.05 -3.28
CA SER A 31 -13.73 5.47 -3.51
C SER A 31 -13.14 6.37 -2.43
N CYS A 32 -12.79 5.80 -1.26
CA CYS A 32 -12.20 6.50 -0.12
C CYS A 32 -12.98 7.72 0.35
N LYS A 33 -14.28 7.79 0.03
CA LYS A 33 -15.15 8.84 0.54
C LYS A 33 -15.27 8.70 2.06
N ALA A 34 -14.91 9.77 2.75
CA ALA A 34 -14.93 9.83 4.20
C ALA A 34 -16.35 9.97 4.75
N TYR A 35 -16.66 9.19 5.78
CA TYR A 35 -17.88 9.29 6.55
C TYR A 35 -17.56 9.53 8.03
N GLY A 36 -18.23 10.54 8.58
CA GLY A 36 -18.22 10.86 10.01
C GLY A 36 -16.94 11.52 10.53
N MET A 37 -16.96 11.81 11.84
CA MET A 37 -15.84 12.40 12.58
C MET A 37 -14.83 11.32 13.03
N HIS A 38 -13.64 11.74 13.46
CA HIS A 38 -12.65 10.81 14.01
C HIS A 38 -13.07 10.33 15.40
N THR A 39 -13.06 9.02 15.64
CA THR A 39 -13.15 8.47 16.99
C THR A 39 -11.95 8.98 17.81
N PRO A 40 -12.14 9.54 19.00
CA PRO A 40 -11.03 9.92 19.89
C PRO A 40 -10.20 8.68 20.28
N GLY A 41 -8.87 8.77 20.16
CA GLY A 41 -7.94 7.67 20.43
C GLY A 41 -6.99 7.39 19.26
N GLY A 42 -5.94 6.61 19.50
CA GLY A 42 -5.04 6.15 18.46
C GLY A 42 -5.76 5.19 17.50
N ILE A 43 -5.49 5.34 16.20
CA ILE A 43 -5.89 4.34 15.21
C ILE A 43 -5.15 3.05 15.53
N GLN A 44 -5.90 2.05 15.99
CA GLN A 44 -5.45 0.67 15.97
C GLN A 44 -5.97 0.13 14.64
N ASP A 45 -5.08 -0.29 13.74
CA ASP A 45 -5.44 -1.11 12.58
C ASP A 45 -4.91 -2.54 12.85
N PRO A 46 -5.48 -3.33 13.81
CA PRO A 46 -4.91 -4.60 14.24
C PRO A 46 -4.75 -5.61 13.09
N TRP A 47 -5.54 -5.42 12.03
CA TRP A 47 -5.57 -6.30 10.86
C TRP A 47 -4.48 -6.01 9.82
N LYS A 48 -3.84 -4.83 9.85
CA LYS A 48 -2.76 -4.49 8.91
C LYS A 48 -1.40 -5.05 9.33
N GLU A 49 -1.22 -5.34 10.62
CA GLU A 49 0.09 -5.71 11.15
C GLU A 49 0.41 -7.20 11.00
N GLY A 50 -0.56 -8.11 10.78
CA GLY A 50 -0.28 -9.56 10.67
C GLY A 50 -0.81 -10.26 9.43
N LYS A 51 -1.53 -9.56 8.54
CA LYS A 51 -2.21 -10.20 7.40
C LYS A 51 -1.38 -10.11 6.13
N GLU A 52 -1.17 -11.26 5.47
CA GLU A 52 -0.58 -11.30 4.14
C GLU A 52 -1.51 -10.68 3.10
N VAL A 53 -0.90 -10.10 2.06
CA VAL A 53 -1.64 -9.62 0.89
C VAL A 53 -2.37 -10.78 0.21
N ALA A 54 -3.51 -10.49 -0.41
CA ALA A 54 -4.30 -11.49 -1.11
C ALA A 54 -3.57 -12.04 -2.34
N LYS A 55 -3.87 -13.29 -2.72
CA LYS A 55 -3.18 -13.99 -3.83
C LYS A 55 -3.26 -13.26 -5.17
N TRP A 56 -4.34 -12.49 -5.41
CA TRP A 56 -4.51 -11.73 -6.65
C TRP A 56 -3.44 -10.65 -6.84
N VAL A 57 -2.82 -10.18 -5.74
CA VAL A 57 -1.79 -9.12 -5.77
C VAL A 57 -0.57 -9.56 -6.59
N ASP A 58 -0.18 -10.84 -6.56
CA ASP A 58 0.98 -11.34 -7.30
C ASP A 58 0.82 -11.19 -8.83
N HIS A 59 -0.39 -11.44 -9.33
CA HIS A 59 -0.67 -11.44 -10.76
C HIS A 59 -1.24 -10.12 -11.29
N HIS A 60 -1.86 -9.30 -10.43
CA HIS A 60 -2.56 -8.08 -10.85
C HIS A 60 -1.76 -6.80 -10.57
N CYS A 61 -0.93 -6.80 -9.53
CA CYS A 61 -0.18 -5.60 -9.15
C CYS A 61 1.15 -5.50 -9.91
N ALA A 62 1.60 -4.27 -10.08
CA ALA A 62 2.84 -3.99 -10.79
C ALA A 62 4.05 -4.46 -9.96
N ALA A 63 5.05 -4.98 -10.67
CA ALA A 63 6.36 -5.25 -10.11
C ALA A 63 7.15 -3.95 -9.95
N ALA A 64 8.14 -3.98 -9.06
CA ALA A 64 9.19 -3.00 -8.93
C ALA A 64 9.83 -2.61 -10.28
N ASP A 65 10.15 -1.31 -10.41
CA ASP A 65 11.14 -0.73 -11.35
C ASP A 65 10.92 -0.95 -12.86
N SER A 66 9.83 -1.62 -13.27
CA SER A 66 9.69 -2.06 -14.68
C SER A 66 8.25 -2.13 -15.20
N LYS A 67 7.24 -2.03 -14.34
CA LYS A 67 5.83 -2.00 -14.76
C LYS A 67 5.13 -0.73 -14.32
N ASP A 68 4.43 -0.13 -15.27
CA ASP A 68 3.48 0.94 -14.99
C ASP A 68 2.41 0.46 -14.02
N CYS A 69 2.25 1.18 -12.91
CA CYS A 69 1.23 0.94 -11.92
C CYS A 69 0.06 1.94 -12.04
N SER A 70 0.03 2.82 -13.06
CA SER A 70 -1.01 3.85 -13.19
C SER A 70 -2.42 3.25 -13.28
N LYS A 71 -2.53 2.08 -13.93
CA LYS A 71 -3.78 1.33 -14.08
C LYS A 71 -4.12 0.46 -12.88
N SER A 72 -3.17 -0.34 -12.40
CA SER A 72 -3.40 -1.28 -11.30
C SER A 72 -3.47 -0.61 -9.94
N LYS A 73 -2.83 0.56 -9.80
CA LYS A 73 -2.77 1.37 -8.58
C LYS A 73 -2.29 0.57 -7.37
N CYS A 74 -1.47 -0.45 -7.61
CA CYS A 74 -0.93 -1.31 -6.56
C CYS A 74 0.42 -1.91 -6.95
N CYS A 75 1.20 -2.23 -5.92
CA CYS A 75 2.52 -2.82 -6.04
C CYS A 75 2.53 -4.19 -5.37
N LYS A 76 3.18 -5.18 -5.98
CA LYS A 76 3.32 -6.51 -5.35
C LYS A 76 4.50 -6.58 -4.37
N ASP A 77 5.51 -5.75 -4.59
CA ASP A 77 6.74 -5.76 -3.80
C ASP A 77 6.55 -5.08 -2.44
N VAL A 78 7.04 -5.76 -1.40
CA VAL A 78 6.97 -5.28 -0.01
C VAL A 78 7.72 -3.95 0.14
N GLY A 79 7.12 -3.03 0.90
CA GLY A 79 7.66 -1.72 1.20
C GLY A 79 7.49 -0.72 0.06
N ARG A 80 6.80 -1.08 -1.03
CA ARG A 80 6.61 -0.20 -2.18
C ARG A 80 5.18 0.34 -2.27
N GLN A 81 5.06 1.47 -2.93
CA GLN A 81 3.80 2.16 -3.18
C GLN A 81 3.81 2.75 -4.59
N CYS A 82 2.62 2.81 -5.20
CA CYS A 82 2.48 3.33 -6.55
C CYS A 82 2.46 4.87 -6.51
N TYR A 83 3.49 5.49 -7.07
CA TYR A 83 3.62 6.94 -7.15
C TYR A 83 3.46 7.41 -8.59
N LYS A 84 2.61 8.42 -8.78
CA LYS A 84 2.38 9.06 -10.07
C LYS A 84 3.59 9.89 -10.47
N LYS A 85 4.11 9.68 -11.67
CA LYS A 85 5.06 10.59 -12.32
C LYS A 85 4.28 11.73 -12.97
N ASP A 86 3.46 11.35 -13.94
CA ASP A 86 2.62 12.20 -14.78
C ASP A 86 1.27 11.48 -15.06
N ASP A 87 0.39 12.07 -15.86
CA ASP A 87 -0.93 11.48 -16.16
C ASP A 87 -0.90 10.14 -16.89
N SER A 88 0.21 9.79 -17.53
CA SER A 88 0.36 8.56 -18.32
C SER A 88 1.20 7.48 -17.64
N TRP A 89 1.95 7.83 -16.60
CA TRP A 89 2.90 6.91 -15.97
C TRP A 89 2.92 6.99 -14.45
N ALA A 90 2.98 5.81 -13.82
CA ALA A 90 3.25 5.66 -12.40
C ALA A 90 4.16 4.46 -12.15
N ALA A 91 4.99 4.55 -11.11
CA ALA A 91 5.93 3.49 -10.78
C ALA A 91 5.85 3.08 -9.31
N CYS A 92 6.18 1.81 -9.06
CA CYS A 92 6.28 1.24 -7.72
C CYS A 92 7.62 1.59 -7.07
N MET A 93 7.59 2.57 -6.16
CA MET A 93 8.78 3.05 -5.45
C MET A 93 8.63 2.92 -3.94
N THR A 94 9.76 2.86 -3.24
CA THR A 94 9.79 2.90 -1.77
C THR A 94 9.51 4.32 -1.26
N SER A 95 9.99 5.33 -1.98
CA SER A 95 9.81 6.74 -1.67
C SER A 95 9.80 7.54 -2.97
N CYS A 96 9.08 8.66 -2.99
CA CYS A 96 9.03 9.56 -4.13
C CYS A 96 9.16 11.01 -3.65
N THR A 97 10.03 11.78 -4.31
CA THR A 97 10.24 13.19 -4.01
C THR A 97 9.59 14.05 -5.08
N LYS A 98 8.64 14.92 -4.69
CA LYS A 98 7.97 15.84 -5.61
C LYS A 98 8.98 16.70 -6.35
N GLY A 99 8.80 16.87 -7.65
CA GLY A 99 9.64 17.72 -8.49
C GLY A 99 10.63 16.92 -9.33
N LYS A 100 11.78 17.51 -9.63
CA LYS A 100 12.74 16.92 -10.56
C LYS A 100 13.44 15.73 -9.93
N ASN A 101 13.33 14.58 -10.56
CA ASN A 101 13.96 13.35 -10.11
C ASN A 101 15.32 13.17 -10.80
N PRO A 102 16.44 13.29 -10.08
CA PRO A 102 17.78 13.12 -10.67
C PRO A 102 18.04 11.70 -11.17
N ASN A 103 17.29 10.70 -10.70
CA ASN A 103 17.44 9.31 -11.13
C ASN A 103 16.63 8.98 -12.39
N ASP A 104 15.81 9.92 -12.87
CA ASP A 104 14.94 9.75 -14.04
C ASP A 104 15.10 10.94 -14.99
N ASN A 105 16.34 11.18 -15.45
CA ASN A 105 16.68 12.26 -16.39
C ASN A 105 16.17 13.67 -16.00
N ASN A 106 16.07 13.95 -14.69
CA ASN A 106 15.57 15.22 -14.18
C ASN A 106 14.09 15.50 -14.53
N GLU A 107 13.32 14.45 -14.83
CA GLU A 107 11.89 14.56 -15.12
C GLU A 107 11.09 14.95 -13.88
N THR A 108 9.95 15.61 -14.09
CA THR A 108 9.11 16.12 -13.00
C THR A 108 8.12 15.05 -12.56
N TRP A 109 8.24 14.63 -11.30
CA TRP A 109 7.34 13.67 -10.68
C TRP A 109 6.32 14.38 -9.79
N SER A 110 5.04 14.10 -10.01
CA SER A 110 3.98 14.54 -9.11
C SER A 110 4.04 13.82 -7.76
N CYS A 111 4.54 12.59 -7.72
CA CYS A 111 4.58 11.74 -6.53
C CYS A 111 3.24 11.61 -5.80
N ASP A 112 2.12 11.71 -6.51
CA ASP A 112 0.83 11.42 -5.91
C ASP A 112 0.70 9.92 -5.65
N GLU A 113 0.28 9.58 -4.43
CA GLU A 113 0.07 8.20 -4.01
C GLU A 113 -1.21 7.65 -4.67
N LEU A 114 -1.06 6.75 -5.64
CA LEU A 114 -2.18 6.16 -6.37
C LEU A 114 -2.74 4.89 -5.72
N GLY A 115 -1.99 4.31 -4.79
CA GLY A 115 -2.20 2.98 -4.22
C GLY A 115 -1.82 2.89 -2.76
N PRO A 116 -2.27 1.85 -2.02
CA PRO A 116 -1.73 1.55 -0.70
C PRO A 116 -0.28 1.06 -0.79
N ARG A 117 0.47 1.23 0.30
CA ARG A 117 1.79 0.63 0.46
C ARG A 117 1.65 -0.86 0.78
N THR A 118 2.48 -1.67 0.17
CA THR A 118 2.50 -3.12 0.42
C THR A 118 3.31 -3.39 1.69
N HIS A 119 2.64 -3.71 2.79
CA HIS A 119 3.33 -4.01 4.05
C HIS A 119 3.76 -5.48 4.12
N ARG A 120 4.84 -5.76 4.85
CA ARG A 120 5.19 -7.13 5.26
C ARG A 120 4.24 -7.54 6.39
N ALA A 121 3.77 -8.78 6.41
CA ALA A 121 3.14 -9.33 7.60
C ALA A 121 4.17 -9.35 8.75
N TRP A 122 3.91 -8.62 9.83
CA TRP A 122 4.70 -8.67 11.05
C TRP A 122 4.44 -10.03 11.70
N GLY A 123 5.48 -10.83 11.86
CA GLY A 123 5.35 -12.20 12.39
C GLY A 123 6.19 -13.26 11.68
N SER A 124 6.86 -12.94 10.58
CA SER A 124 7.98 -13.75 10.07
C SER A 124 9.28 -13.20 10.68
N PRO A 125 9.70 -13.65 11.87
CA PRO A 125 11.00 -13.25 12.40
C PRO A 125 12.06 -13.60 11.35
N SER A 126 13.02 -12.71 11.20
CA SER A 126 14.25 -13.02 10.49
C SER A 126 14.78 -14.37 11.00
N LEU A 127 15.29 -15.24 10.11
CA LEU A 127 16.03 -16.44 10.55
C LEU A 127 17.17 -16.06 11.51
N PHE A 128 17.68 -14.82 11.42
CA PHE A 128 18.67 -14.26 12.35
C PHE A 128 18.12 -13.89 13.74
N CYS A 129 16.80 -13.76 13.91
CA CYS A 129 16.18 -13.49 15.21
C CYS A 129 15.88 -14.77 16.01
N LEU A 130 15.78 -15.94 15.36
CA LEU A 130 15.61 -17.21 16.07
C LEU A 130 16.83 -17.54 16.96
N SER A 131 18.01 -17.04 16.61
CA SER A 131 19.24 -17.18 17.41
C SER A 131 19.26 -16.35 18.70
N VAL A 132 18.37 -15.37 18.85
CA VAL A 132 18.34 -14.46 20.02
C VAL A 132 17.24 -14.85 21.02
N ILE A 133 16.35 -15.79 20.66
CA ILE A 133 15.19 -16.19 21.48
C ILE A 133 15.31 -17.65 21.98
N GLN A 134 16.47 -18.31 21.86
CA GLN A 134 16.70 -19.54 22.60
C GLN A 134 17.11 -19.17 24.04
N PRO A 135 16.23 -19.27 25.06
CA PRO A 135 16.73 -19.30 26.43
C PRO A 135 17.64 -20.52 26.54
N PHE A 136 18.85 -20.29 27.03
CA PHE A 136 19.75 -21.33 27.47
C PHE A 136 18.96 -22.34 28.33
N GLY A 137 18.87 -23.57 27.85
CA GLY A 137 18.58 -24.74 28.67
C GLY A 137 19.91 -25.35 29.09
#